data_AF-A0A920NHT4-F1
#
_entry.id   AF-A0A920NHT4-F1
#
_cell.length_a   1.000
_cell.length_b   1.000
_cell.length_c   1.000
_cell.angle_alpha   90.00
_cell.angle_beta   90.00
_cell.angle_gamma   90.00
#
_symmetry.space_group_name_H-M   'P 1'
#
loop_
_entity.id
_entity.type
_entity.pdbx_description
1 polymer ?
#
loop_
_entity_poly.entity_id
_entity_poly.type
_entity_poly.pdbx_seq_one_letter_code
_entity_poly.pdbx_strand_id
1 'polypeptide(L)'
;MTPDAQYWGPLQRGGTPTPYDRWLATLYGAGATRLAMSGSYGRMVNLSGREIGSISLEDAVAQTPKLVNPDGDLVTAARGLGIVFGDE
;
A
#
# COMPACT_ATOMS: atom_id res chain seq x y z
N MET A 1 -37.15 6.71 2.35
CA MET A 1 -35.88 7.32 1.88
C MET A 1 -34.94 6.18 1.60
N THR A 2 -34.77 5.81 0.34
CA THR A 2 -33.80 4.79 -0.07
C THR A 2 -32.39 5.38 0.07
N PRO A 3 -31.39 4.63 0.55
CA PRO A 3 -30.02 5.14 0.56
C PRO A 3 -29.51 5.23 -0.89
N ASP A 4 -29.03 6.40 -1.29
CA ASP A 4 -28.32 6.54 -2.56
C ASP A 4 -26.92 5.95 -2.42
N ALA A 5 -26.69 4.79 -3.04
CA ALA A 5 -25.38 4.17 -3.06
C ALA A 5 -24.46 4.88 -4.08
N GLN A 6 -23.31 5.38 -3.62
CA GLN A 6 -22.29 5.98 -4.50
C GLN A 6 -21.20 4.97 -4.88
N TYR A 7 -21.00 4.77 -6.18
CA TYR A 7 -19.94 3.94 -6.74
C TYR A 7 -18.84 4.80 -7.36
N TRP A 8 -17.63 4.73 -6.79
CA TRP A 8 -16.50 5.59 -7.18
C TRP A 8 -15.54 4.93 -8.20
N GLY A 9 -15.53 3.60 -8.29
CA GLY A 9 -14.88 2.82 -9.35
C GLY A 9 -13.56 3.38 -9.90
N PRO A 10 -13.45 3.60 -11.23
CA PRO A 10 -12.23 4.10 -11.87
C PRO A 10 -11.68 5.43 -11.35
N LEU A 11 -12.52 6.27 -10.72
CA LEU A 11 -12.07 7.58 -10.20
C LEU A 11 -10.96 7.41 -9.16
N GLN A 12 -11.00 6.33 -8.37
CA GLN A 12 -10.01 6.04 -7.33
C GLN A 12 -8.61 5.71 -7.88
N ARG A 13 -8.48 5.39 -9.17
CA ARG A 13 -7.18 5.14 -9.83
C ARG A 13 -6.65 6.34 -10.61
N GLY A 14 -7.41 7.43 -10.68
CA GLY A 14 -7.01 8.68 -11.33
C GLY A 14 -6.74 9.80 -10.32
N GLY A 15 -6.49 11.00 -10.84
CA GLY A 15 -6.22 12.19 -10.03
C GLY A 15 -4.74 12.54 -9.92
N THR A 16 -4.48 13.73 -9.36
CA THR A 16 -3.11 14.22 -9.18
C THR A 16 -2.49 13.56 -7.94
N PRO A 17 -1.29 12.97 -8.03
CA PRO A 17 -0.63 12.35 -6.89
C PRO A 17 -0.38 13.35 -5.77
N THR A 18 -0.59 12.90 -4.53
CA THR A 18 -0.37 13.70 -3.33
C THR A 18 1.12 14.02 -3.14
N PRO A 19 1.49 14.98 -2.28
CA PRO A 19 2.90 15.22 -1.94
C PRO A 19 3.62 13.96 -1.43
N TYR A 20 2.91 13.11 -0.66
CA TYR A 20 3.44 11.85 -0.16
C TYR A 20 3.73 10.87 -1.31
N ASP A 21 2.80 10.71 -2.25
CA ASP A 21 3.00 9.83 -3.41
C ASP A 21 4.20 10.27 -4.25
N ARG A 22 4.38 11.58 -4.44
CA ARG A 22 5.51 12.14 -5.20
C ARG A 22 6.85 11.90 -4.50
N TRP A 23 6.88 12.12 -3.19
CA TRP A 23 8.06 11.84 -2.37
C TRP A 23 8.42 10.35 -2.42
N LEU A 24 7.42 9.48 -2.22
CA LEU A 24 7.58 8.03 -2.26
C LEU A 24 8.06 7.54 -3.62
N ALA A 25 7.44 7.99 -4.71
CA ALA A 25 7.82 7.61 -6.07
C ALA A 25 9.27 8.00 -6.40
N THR A 26 9.71 9.17 -5.94
CA THR A 26 11.08 9.64 -6.11
C THR A 26 12.09 8.73 -5.40
N LEU A 27 11.79 8.36 -4.15
CA LEU A 27 12.63 7.45 -3.36
C LEU A 27 12.70 6.05 -3.97
N TYR A 28 11.57 5.50 -4.40
CA TYR A 28 11.52 4.20 -5.06
C TYR A 28 12.29 4.20 -6.38
N GLY A 29 12.10 5.24 -7.20
CA GLY A 29 12.82 5.40 -8.46
C GLY A 29 14.34 5.45 -8.24
N ALA A 30 14.81 6.29 -7.30
CA ALA A 30 16.22 6.39 -6.96
C ALA A 30 16.79 5.06 -6.43
N GLY A 31 16.04 4.34 -5.58
CA GLY A 31 16.43 3.02 -5.10
C GLY A 31 16.56 1.99 -6.23
N ALA A 32 15.61 1.99 -7.16
CA ALA A 32 15.60 1.05 -8.28
C ALA A 32 16.77 1.33 -9.25
N THR A 33 17.06 2.60 -9.52
CA THR A 33 18.23 2.99 -10.32
C THR A 33 19.53 2.51 -9.68
N ARG A 34 19.69 2.66 -8.36
CA ARG A 34 20.88 2.17 -7.64
C ARG A 34 21.04 0.64 -7.76
N LEU A 35 19.97 -0.12 -7.60
CA LEU A 35 19.99 -1.58 -7.77
C LEU A 35 20.36 -1.99 -9.20
N ALA A 36 19.84 -1.29 -10.21
CA ALA A 36 20.17 -1.54 -11.60
C ALA A 36 21.66 -1.25 -11.88
N MET A 37 22.17 -0.12 -11.36
CA MET A 37 23.59 0.25 -11.49
C MET A 37 24.54 -0.73 -10.80
N SER A 38 24.13 -1.35 -9.70
CA SER A 38 24.92 -2.39 -9.00
C SER A 38 24.71 -3.80 -9.55
N GLY A 39 23.94 -3.98 -10.64
CA GLY A 39 23.63 -5.29 -11.23
C GLY A 39 22.78 -6.19 -10.31
N SER A 40 22.13 -5.62 -9.30
CA SER A 40 21.38 -6.35 -8.28
C SER A 40 19.93 -6.62 -8.73
N TYR A 41 19.80 -7.43 -9.78
CA TYR A 41 18.51 -7.84 -10.34
C TYR A 41 17.77 -8.87 -9.46
N GLY A 42 16.48 -9.10 -9.76
CA GLY A 42 15.65 -10.02 -8.98
C GLY A 42 15.27 -9.47 -7.59
N ARG A 43 15.38 -8.15 -7.40
CA ARG A 43 15.08 -7.46 -6.16
C ARG A 43 14.04 -6.36 -6.36
N MET A 44 13.26 -6.10 -5.32
CA MET A 44 12.28 -5.01 -5.22
C MET A 44 12.77 -3.98 -4.20
N VAL A 45 12.58 -2.70 -4.50
CA VAL A 45 12.75 -1.62 -3.52
C VAL A 45 11.58 -1.66 -2.54
N ASN A 46 11.84 -1.57 -1.25
CA ASN A 46 10.81 -1.52 -0.22
C ASN A 46 10.99 -0.30 0.69
N LEU A 47 9.90 0.15 1.30
CA LEU A 47 9.90 1.11 2.40
C LEU A 47 9.53 0.39 3.70
N SER A 48 10.45 0.37 4.65
CA SER A 48 10.23 -0.15 6.00
C SER A 48 10.24 1.03 6.98
N GLY A 49 9.06 1.40 7.48
CA GLY A 49 8.89 2.61 8.28
C GLY A 49 9.21 3.86 7.46
N ARG A 50 10.39 4.45 7.66
CA ARG A 50 10.88 5.62 6.91
C ARG A 50 12.15 5.33 6.11
N GLU A 51 12.58 4.07 6.03
CA GLU A 51 13.83 3.67 5.41
C GLU A 51 13.58 2.93 4.10
N ILE A 52 14.31 3.32 3.06
CA ILE A 52 14.30 2.67 1.76
C ILE A 52 15.35 1.56 1.75
N GLY A 53 14.90 0.34 1.48
CA GLY A 53 15.74 -0.85 1.38
C GLY A 53 15.53 -1.59 0.06
N SER A 54 15.99 -2.85 0.04
CA SER A 54 15.61 -3.79 -1.00
C SER A 54 15.42 -5.19 -0.45
N ILE A 55 14.49 -5.93 -1.04
CA ILE A 55 14.19 -7.33 -0.73
C ILE A 55 14.30 -8.17 -2.02
N SER A 56 14.65 -9.45 -1.92
CA SER A 56 14.57 -10.35 -3.09
C SER A 56 13.09 -10.56 -3.48
N LEU A 57 12.81 -10.78 -4.77
CA LEU A 57 11.45 -11.09 -5.20
C LEU A 57 10.94 -12.42 -4.61
N GLU A 58 11.84 -13.38 -4.41
CA GLU A 58 11.54 -14.66 -3.76
C GLU A 58 11.06 -14.45 -2.32
N ASP A 59 11.83 -13.71 -1.51
CA ASP A 59 11.46 -13.44 -0.12
C ASP A 59 10.20 -12.58 -0.03
N ALA A 60 10.01 -11.64 -0.96
CA ALA A 60 8.83 -10.78 -0.99
C ALA A 60 7.54 -11.57 -1.23
N VAL A 61 7.58 -12.62 -2.05
CA VAL A 61 6.44 -13.48 -2.34
C VAL A 61 6.28 -14.57 -1.28
N ALA A 62 7.37 -15.04 -0.68
CA ALA A 62 7.35 -16.01 0.42
C ALA A 62 6.73 -15.43 1.71
N GLN A 63 6.80 -14.10 1.89
CA GLN A 63 6.14 -13.45 3.00
C GLN A 63 4.61 -13.53 2.87
N THR A 64 3.94 -13.77 4.01
CA THR A 64 2.48 -13.81 4.11
C THR A 64 1.86 -12.54 3.52
N PRO A 65 0.75 -12.63 2.77
CA PRO A 65 0.06 -11.46 2.26
C PRO A 65 -0.21 -10.45 3.38
N LYS A 66 -0.16 -9.16 3.02
CA LYS A 66 -0.51 -8.07 3.93
C LYS A 66 -2.02 -8.05 4.13
N LEU A 67 -2.50 -8.92 5.03
CA LEU A 67 -3.90 -9.00 5.41
C LEU A 67 -4.27 -7.85 6.35
N VAL A 68 -5.53 -7.42 6.27
CA VAL A 68 -6.12 -6.55 7.30
C VAL A 68 -6.33 -7.40 8.55
N ASN A 69 -5.95 -6.90 9.71
CA ASN A 69 -6.30 -7.52 10.99
C ASN A 69 -7.75 -7.12 11.36
N PRO A 70 -8.73 -8.04 11.30
CA PRO A 70 -10.13 -7.72 11.63
C PRO A 70 -10.32 -7.33 13.10
N ASP A 71 -9.42 -7.77 13.98
CA ASP A 71 -9.44 -7.47 15.41
C ASP A 71 -8.49 -6.32 15.78
N GLY A 72 -7.96 -5.60 14.79
CA GLY A 72 -7.03 -4.48 14.99
C GLY A 72 -7.74 -3.17 15.37
N ASP A 73 -7.04 -2.31 16.09
CA ASP A 73 -7.57 -1.03 16.62
C ASP A 73 -8.31 -0.17 15.58
N LEU A 74 -7.83 -0.14 14.33
CA LEU A 74 -8.48 0.61 13.25
C LEU A 74 -9.86 0.06 12.89
N VAL A 75 -10.00 -1.27 12.86
CA VAL A 75 -11.29 -1.92 12.58
C VAL A 75 -12.22 -1.74 13.77
N THR A 76 -11.71 -1.87 15.00
CA THR A 76 -12.47 -1.59 16.23
C THR A 76 -12.99 -0.16 16.25
N ALA A 77 -12.15 0.83 15.95
CA ALA A 77 -12.55 2.24 15.88
C ALA A 77 -13.59 2.48 14.79
N ALA A 78 -13.41 1.89 13.60
CA ALA A 78 -14.37 2.00 12.50
C ALA A 78 -15.75 1.44 12.88
N ARG A 79 -15.81 0.27 13.53
CA ARG A 79 -17.08 -0.28 14.04
C ARG A 79 -17.71 0.60 15.11
N GLY A 80 -16.90 1.20 16.00
CA GLY A 80 -17.36 2.18 16.98
C GLY A 80 -18.00 3.43 16.36
N LEU A 81 -17.62 3.78 15.12
CA LEU A 81 -18.22 4.85 14.32
C LEU A 81 -19.43 4.39 13.49
N GLY A 82 -19.85 3.12 13.61
CA GLY A 82 -20.95 2.54 12.86
C GLY A 82 -20.60 2.10 11.43
N ILE A 83 -19.32 2.00 11.08
CA ILE A 83 -18.88 1.47 9.77
C ILE A 83 -19.05 -0.06 9.78
N VAL A 84 -19.70 -0.59 8.74
CA VAL A 84 -19.98 -2.02 8.57
C VAL A 84 -19.11 -2.58 7.45
N PHE A 85 -18.54 -3.77 7.67
CA PHE A 85 -17.61 -4.43 6.74
C PHE A 85 -18.21 -5.61 5.96
N GLY A 86 -19.46 -6.00 6.26
CA GLY A 86 -20.15 -7.10 5.56
C GLY A 86 -19.59 -8.48 5.90
N ASP A 87 -19.05 -8.62 7.11
CA ASP A 87 -18.45 -9.83 7.65
C ASP A 87 -19.31 -10.52 8.72
N GLU A 88 -20.55 -10.05 8.87
CA GLU A 88 -21.66 -10.64 9.63
C GLU A 88 -22.90 -10.76 8.75
#